data_AF-A0A382IF97-F1
#
_entry.id   AF-A0A382IF97-F1
#
_cell.length_a   1.000
_cell.length_b   1.000
_cell.length_c   1.000
_cell.angle_alpha   90.00
_cell.angle_beta   90.00
_cell.angle_gamma   90.00
#
_symmetry.space_group_name_H-M   'P 1'
#
loop_
_entity.id
_entity.type
_entity.pdbx_description
1 polymer ?
#
loop_
_entity_poly.entity_id
_entity_poly.type
_entity_poly.pdbx_seq_one_letter_code
_entity_poly.pdbx_strand_id
1 'polypeptide(L)'
;SECNACGELLIRDGIPIFNKNDYGNKVFGFLLEFNDDESEQAYEQIVDLEPDLQYIWDTQAINMNELGQVEANILQGRNPTQGAEQFEEYYFSSRNDPLLHDGIQLIPDLIDEVEKIYVEGKDKIALLRLQMAYMLLWTILERYATLRYQISMKKHKKDRTRSPVMYKIHKIAEDPAFAKNIKKYVKRSRSIVKADEPESKKTLDPEDPKKSINYYYAMRSNITHRGKAHYIYYRDLLLSIKELYKISKKIIRVAFKESNT
;
A
#
# COMPACT_ATOMS: atom_id res chain seq x y z
N SER A 1 -10.92 21.92 -3.39
CA SER A 1 -12.33 21.96 -3.85
C SER A 1 -12.59 20.94 -4.94
N GLU A 2 -13.79 20.38 -5.07
CA GLU A 2 -14.13 19.46 -6.17
C GLU A 2 -14.08 20.16 -7.53
N CYS A 3 -13.53 19.47 -8.54
CA CYS A 3 -13.34 20.03 -9.88
C CYS A 3 -13.31 18.93 -10.96
N ASN A 4 -13.25 19.33 -12.22
CA ASN A 4 -12.99 18.40 -13.33
C ASN A 4 -12.07 18.99 -14.41
N ALA A 5 -11.34 18.10 -15.08
CA ALA A 5 -10.47 18.40 -16.22
C ALA A 5 -10.94 17.63 -17.45
N CYS A 6 -10.79 18.20 -18.65
CA CYS A 6 -11.08 17.48 -19.90
C CYS A 6 -10.01 16.43 -20.19
N GLY A 7 -10.41 15.17 -20.31
CA GLY A 7 -9.48 14.08 -20.59
C GLY A 7 -10.06 12.71 -20.23
N GLU A 8 -9.19 11.72 -20.26
CA GLU A 8 -9.48 10.34 -19.91
C GLU A 8 -8.71 9.91 -18.66
N LEU A 9 -9.37 9.10 -17.84
CA LEU A 9 -8.75 8.41 -16.73
C LEU A 9 -8.42 6.98 -17.16
N LEU A 10 -7.14 6.64 -17.09
CA LEU A 10 -6.61 5.31 -17.39
C LEU A 10 -6.02 4.69 -16.13
N ILE A 11 -5.85 3.38 -16.12
CA ILE A 11 -5.14 2.64 -15.08
C ILE A 11 -3.91 1.98 -15.67
N ARG A 12 -2.74 2.24 -15.07
CA ARG A 12 -1.47 1.55 -15.38
C ARG A 12 -0.94 0.92 -14.11
N ASP A 13 -0.77 -0.41 -14.11
CA ASP A 13 -0.29 -1.15 -12.92
C ASP A 13 -1.10 -0.82 -11.64
N GLY A 14 -2.42 -0.63 -11.81
CA GLY A 14 -3.33 -0.24 -10.74
C GLY A 14 -3.19 1.22 -10.27
N ILE A 15 -2.44 2.09 -10.94
CA ILE A 15 -2.27 3.50 -10.58
C ILE A 15 -3.03 4.38 -11.59
N PRO A 16 -3.75 5.43 -11.15
CA PRO A 16 -4.45 6.34 -12.05
C PRO A 16 -3.49 7.16 -12.91
N ILE A 17 -3.81 7.23 -14.20
CA ILE A 17 -3.10 8.01 -15.20
C ILE A 17 -4.09 8.96 -15.87
N PHE A 18 -3.83 10.26 -15.77
CA PHE A 18 -4.57 11.25 -16.53
C PHE A 18 -4.02 11.34 -17.96
N ASN A 19 -4.90 11.19 -18.95
CA ASN A 19 -4.62 11.38 -20.35
C ASN A 19 -5.40 12.58 -20.88
N LYS A 20 -4.70 13.69 -21.12
CA LYS A 20 -5.30 14.87 -21.73
C LYS A 20 -5.86 14.53 -23.12
N ASN A 21 -7.12 14.85 -23.34
CA ASN A 21 -7.73 14.80 -24.65
C ASN A 21 -8.86 15.83 -24.76
N ASP A 22 -9.23 16.15 -26.00
CA ASP A 22 -10.24 17.16 -26.30
C ASP A 22 -11.61 16.54 -26.68
N TYR A 23 -11.80 15.24 -26.45
CA TYR A 23 -12.98 14.49 -26.89
C TYR A 23 -14.21 14.64 -25.97
N GLY A 24 -14.19 15.60 -25.03
CA GLY A 24 -15.32 15.92 -24.16
C GLY A 24 -15.51 15.02 -22.94
N ASN A 25 -14.63 14.03 -22.73
CA ASN A 25 -14.57 13.26 -21.49
C ASN A 25 -14.09 14.14 -20.33
N LYS A 26 -14.59 13.88 -19.13
CA LYS A 26 -14.25 14.64 -17.91
C LYS A 26 -13.68 13.70 -16.87
N VAL A 27 -12.56 14.10 -16.28
CA VAL A 27 -11.97 13.43 -15.11
C VAL A 27 -12.19 14.31 -13.90
N PHE A 28 -12.88 13.78 -12.89
CA PHE A 28 -13.17 14.48 -11.65
C PHE A 28 -12.05 14.29 -10.62
N GLY A 29 -11.81 15.34 -9.84
CA GLY A 29 -10.79 15.34 -8.80
C GLY A 29 -10.95 16.52 -7.86
N PHE A 30 -9.84 16.91 -7.24
CA PHE A 30 -9.78 18.04 -6.32
C PHE A 30 -8.70 19.03 -6.75
N LEU A 31 -9.06 20.31 -6.74
CA LEU A 31 -8.10 21.40 -6.82
C LEU A 31 -7.48 21.63 -5.43
N LEU A 32 -6.16 21.54 -5.37
CA LEU A 32 -5.35 21.87 -4.19
C LEU A 32 -4.78 23.28 -4.38
N GLU A 33 -5.00 24.13 -3.39
CA GLU A 33 -4.44 25.48 -3.32
C GLU A 33 -3.42 25.51 -2.19
N PHE A 34 -2.21 25.97 -2.49
CA PHE A 34 -1.13 26.06 -1.52
C PHE A 34 -0.96 27.52 -1.09
N ASN A 35 -0.63 27.73 0.19
CA ASN A 35 -0.18 29.04 0.64
C ASN A 35 1.11 29.41 -0.12
N ASP A 36 1.28 30.68 -0.48
CA ASP A 36 2.43 31.15 -1.26
C ASP A 36 3.76 30.70 -0.65
N ASP A 37 3.89 30.85 0.68
CA ASP A 37 5.10 30.50 1.46
C ASP A 37 5.37 28.98 1.53
N GLU A 38 4.38 28.13 1.24
CA GLU A 38 4.47 26.67 1.32
C GLU A 38 4.43 25.99 -0.07
N SER A 39 4.21 26.77 -1.13
CA SER A 39 3.99 26.26 -2.49
C SER A 39 5.19 25.45 -3.00
N GLU A 40 6.41 25.97 -2.88
CA GLU A 40 7.63 25.28 -3.30
C GLU A 40 7.79 23.93 -2.59
N GLN A 41 7.61 23.93 -1.26
CA GLN A 41 7.69 22.72 -0.45
C GLN A 41 6.61 21.71 -0.83
N ALA A 42 5.39 22.15 -1.13
CA ALA A 42 4.31 21.27 -1.55
C ALA A 42 4.62 20.59 -2.90
N TYR A 43 5.11 21.35 -3.89
CA TYR A 43 5.53 20.77 -5.17
C TYR A 43 6.73 19.83 -5.03
N GLU A 44 7.70 20.14 -4.17
CA GLU A 44 8.81 19.23 -3.85
C GLU A 44 8.31 17.90 -3.27
N GLN A 45 7.35 17.95 -2.34
CA GLN A 45 6.75 16.75 -1.75
C GLN A 45 6.02 15.91 -2.81
N ILE A 46 5.28 16.55 -3.73
CA ILE A 46 4.61 15.83 -4.82
C ILE A 46 5.64 15.17 -5.74
N VAL A 47 6.70 15.89 -6.12
CA VAL A 47 7.77 15.35 -6.98
C VAL A 47 8.54 14.21 -6.30
N ASP A 48 8.65 14.25 -4.97
CA ASP A 48 9.27 13.19 -4.18
C ASP A 48 8.41 11.91 -4.17
N LEU A 49 7.10 12.07 -4.10
CA LEU A 49 6.15 10.96 -4.07
C LEU A 49 5.94 10.38 -5.48
N GLU A 50 5.70 11.24 -6.45
CA GLU A 50 5.23 10.80 -7.76
C GLU A 50 6.38 10.35 -8.66
N PRO A 51 6.31 9.16 -9.29
CA PRO A 51 7.37 8.68 -10.16
C PRO A 51 7.51 9.57 -11.38
N ASP A 52 8.67 10.19 -11.53
CA ASP A 52 9.03 11.02 -12.70
C ASP A 52 9.03 10.25 -14.02
N LEU A 53 9.12 8.91 -13.96
CA LEU A 53 8.95 8.00 -15.10
C LEU A 53 7.49 7.81 -15.51
N GLN A 54 6.54 7.99 -14.59
CA GLN A 54 5.11 7.82 -14.86
C GLN A 54 4.43 9.14 -15.20
N TYR A 55 4.86 10.24 -14.60
CA TYR A 55 4.16 11.52 -14.71
C TYR A 55 5.03 12.65 -15.27
N ILE A 56 4.36 13.63 -15.87
CA ILE A 56 4.89 14.91 -16.27
C ILE A 56 3.91 16.01 -15.85
N TRP A 57 4.44 17.16 -15.41
CA TRP A 57 3.63 18.33 -15.16
C TRP A 57 3.12 18.91 -16.48
N ASP A 58 1.83 19.21 -16.52
CA ASP A 58 1.18 20.02 -17.55
C ASP A 58 0.28 21.06 -16.85
N THR A 59 -0.22 22.01 -17.63
CA THR A 59 -1.17 23.02 -17.17
C THR A 59 -2.46 22.91 -17.97
N GLN A 60 -3.59 22.96 -17.28
CA GLN A 60 -4.90 22.79 -17.91
C GLN A 60 -5.96 23.71 -17.31
N ALA A 61 -6.93 24.09 -18.14
CA ALA A 61 -8.15 24.74 -17.68
C ALA A 61 -9.00 23.72 -16.89
N ILE A 62 -9.10 23.94 -15.59
CA ILE A 62 -9.88 23.14 -14.65
C ILE A 62 -11.24 23.82 -14.42
N ASN A 63 -12.31 23.04 -14.56
CA ASN A 63 -13.66 23.51 -14.30
C ASN A 63 -14.00 23.34 -12.81
N MET A 64 -14.33 24.45 -12.16
CA MET A 64 -14.70 24.56 -10.74
C MET A 64 -16.22 24.70 -10.55
N ASN A 65 -16.99 24.13 -11.47
CA ASN A 65 -18.45 24.20 -11.52
C ASN A 65 -18.94 25.67 -11.55
N GLU A 66 -19.64 26.12 -10.51
CA GLU A 66 -20.23 27.46 -10.42
C GLU A 66 -19.19 28.58 -10.33
N LEU A 67 -17.93 28.25 -10.00
CA LEU A 67 -16.83 29.21 -9.82
C LEU A 67 -16.07 29.51 -11.13
N GLY A 68 -16.46 28.89 -12.24
CA GLY A 68 -15.84 29.10 -13.56
C GLY A 68 -14.63 28.21 -13.81
N GLN A 69 -13.74 28.66 -14.70
CA GLN A 69 -12.52 27.94 -15.06
C GLN A 69 -11.29 28.61 -14.46
N VAL A 70 -10.38 27.80 -13.94
CA VAL A 70 -9.07 28.23 -13.45
C VAL A 70 -7.98 27.45 -14.16
N GLU A 71 -6.84 28.08 -14.39
CA GLU A 71 -5.66 27.40 -14.90
C GLU A 71 -4.90 26.77 -13.72
N ALA A 72 -4.64 25.46 -13.77
CA ALA A 72 -3.95 24.76 -12.69
C ALA A 72 -3.00 23.70 -13.22
N ASN A 73 -1.99 23.38 -12.41
CA ASN A 73 -1.03 22.32 -12.68
C ASN A 73 -1.68 20.95 -12.46
N ILE A 74 -1.41 20.02 -13.37
CA ILE A 74 -1.89 18.64 -13.32
C ILE A 74 -0.74 17.69 -13.66
N LEU A 75 -0.73 16.51 -13.03
CA LEU A 75 0.17 15.42 -13.39
C LEU A 75 -0.46 14.60 -14.51
N GLN A 76 0.08 14.71 -15.71
CA GLN A 76 -0.29 13.90 -16.86
C GLN A 76 0.57 12.64 -16.93
N GLY A 77 0.01 11.53 -17.41
CA GLY A 77 0.77 10.34 -17.72
C GLY A 77 1.81 10.56 -18.82
N ARG A 78 3.03 10.08 -18.62
CA ARG A 78 4.00 9.88 -19.69
C ARG A 78 3.57 8.72 -20.56
N ASN A 79 3.49 8.95 -21.88
CA ASN A 79 3.01 7.99 -22.87
C ASN A 79 1.73 7.29 -22.39
N PRO A 80 0.64 8.04 -22.11
CA PRO A 80 -0.45 7.59 -21.23
C PRO A 80 -1.13 6.30 -21.71
N THR A 81 -1.12 6.01 -23.01
CA THR A 81 -1.70 4.80 -23.62
C THR A 81 -0.84 3.54 -23.53
N GLN A 82 0.45 3.64 -23.18
CA GLN A 82 1.34 2.46 -23.11
C GLN A 82 1.10 1.66 -21.82
N GLY A 83 0.66 0.41 -21.97
CA GLY A 83 0.42 -0.50 -20.83
C GLY A 83 -0.64 0.01 -19.85
N ALA A 84 -1.51 0.89 -20.30
CA ALA A 84 -2.63 1.39 -19.53
C ALA A 84 -3.94 0.90 -20.15
N GLU A 85 -4.92 0.66 -19.30
CA GLU A 85 -6.27 0.26 -19.68
C GLU A 85 -7.24 1.41 -19.36
N GLN A 86 -8.35 1.48 -20.08
CA GLN A 86 -9.38 2.46 -19.79
C GLN A 86 -9.98 2.18 -18.41
N PHE A 87 -10.12 3.23 -17.59
CA PHE A 87 -10.86 3.12 -16.35
C PHE A 87 -12.35 3.39 -16.62
N GLU A 88 -13.22 2.52 -16.10
CA GLU A 88 -14.66 2.65 -16.34
C GLU A 88 -15.27 3.87 -15.61
N GLU A 89 -14.62 4.32 -14.53
CA GLU A 89 -15.06 5.47 -13.75
C GLU A 89 -14.34 6.77 -14.16
N TYR A 90 -14.98 7.91 -13.92
CA TYR A 90 -14.45 9.24 -14.21
C TYR A 90 -13.66 9.86 -13.05
N TYR A 91 -13.47 9.14 -11.96
CA TYR A 91 -12.69 9.58 -10.80
C TYR A 91 -11.97 8.38 -10.19
N PHE A 92 -10.84 8.59 -9.52
CA PHE A 92 -10.12 7.53 -8.82
C PHE A 92 -10.18 7.77 -7.31
N SER A 93 -10.50 6.72 -6.56
CA SER A 93 -10.44 6.71 -5.10
C SER A 93 -9.89 5.39 -4.60
N SER A 94 -8.83 5.44 -3.80
CA SER A 94 -8.27 4.25 -3.14
C SER A 94 -9.22 3.60 -2.15
N ARG A 95 -10.32 4.28 -1.77
CA ARG A 95 -11.40 3.71 -0.94
C ARG A 95 -12.22 2.65 -1.68
N ASN A 96 -12.25 2.73 -3.01
CA ASN A 96 -12.91 1.77 -3.88
C ASN A 96 -11.94 0.66 -4.32
N ASP A 97 -10.68 0.67 -3.87
CA ASP A 97 -9.72 -0.37 -4.22
C ASP A 97 -10.16 -1.72 -3.63
N PRO A 98 -10.38 -2.76 -4.46
CA PRO A 98 -10.97 -4.01 -4.00
C PRO A 98 -10.08 -4.75 -2.98
N LEU A 99 -8.76 -4.54 -3.00
CA LEU A 99 -7.87 -5.14 -2.00
C LEU A 99 -7.99 -4.44 -0.65
N LEU A 100 -8.08 -3.10 -0.66
CA LEU A 100 -8.18 -2.29 0.55
C LEU A 100 -9.58 -2.30 1.17
N HIS A 101 -10.61 -2.47 0.36
CA HIS A 101 -12.02 -2.52 0.79
C HIS A 101 -12.47 -3.96 1.09
N ASP A 102 -12.51 -4.82 0.07
CA ASP A 102 -13.08 -6.18 0.17
C ASP A 102 -12.05 -7.20 0.65
N GLY A 103 -10.86 -7.19 0.06
CA GLY A 103 -9.80 -8.14 0.33
C GLY A 103 -9.41 -8.19 1.81
N ILE A 104 -9.35 -7.03 2.48
CA ILE A 104 -9.07 -6.97 3.91
C ILE A 104 -10.19 -7.58 4.76
N GLN A 105 -11.45 -7.58 4.31
CA GLN A 105 -12.54 -8.21 5.07
C GLN A 105 -12.57 -9.73 4.94
N LEU A 106 -11.91 -10.31 3.92
CA LEU A 106 -11.81 -11.77 3.77
C LEU A 106 -10.87 -12.42 4.80
N ILE A 107 -9.95 -11.65 5.38
CA ILE A 107 -8.90 -12.20 6.25
C ILE A 107 -9.44 -12.90 7.50
N PRO A 108 -10.43 -12.35 8.26
CA PRO A 108 -11.07 -13.07 9.36
C PRO A 108 -11.69 -14.41 8.97
N ASP A 109 -12.45 -14.44 7.87
CA ASP A 109 -13.13 -15.67 7.43
C ASP A 109 -12.11 -16.76 7.07
N LEU A 110 -11.01 -16.39 6.43
CA LEU A 110 -9.90 -17.30 6.13
C LEU A 110 -9.21 -17.82 7.41
N ILE A 111 -9.09 -16.99 8.44
CA ILE A 111 -8.54 -17.40 9.74
C ILE A 111 -9.47 -18.42 10.40
N ASP A 112 -10.77 -18.14 10.44
CA ASP A 112 -11.77 -19.00 11.07
C ASP A 112 -11.87 -20.35 10.34
N GLU A 113 -11.83 -20.35 9.00
CA GLU A 113 -11.75 -21.57 8.19
C GLU A 113 -10.50 -22.41 8.56
N VAL A 114 -9.33 -21.76 8.64
CA VAL A 114 -8.07 -22.43 8.96
C VAL A 114 -8.09 -23.05 10.35
N GLU A 115 -8.61 -22.35 11.35
CA GLU A 115 -8.70 -22.87 12.72
C GLU A 115 -9.62 -24.09 12.79
N LYS A 116 -10.74 -24.09 12.04
CA LYS A 116 -11.61 -25.26 11.93
C LYS A 116 -10.92 -26.47 11.29
N ILE A 117 -10.29 -26.27 10.13
CA ILE A 117 -9.55 -27.34 9.42
C ILE A 117 -8.46 -27.94 10.32
N TYR A 118 -7.79 -27.11 11.10
CA TYR A 118 -6.75 -27.53 12.02
C TYR A 118 -7.28 -28.42 13.15
N VAL A 119 -8.41 -28.05 13.76
CA VAL A 119 -9.07 -28.86 14.80
C VAL A 119 -9.53 -30.22 14.27
N GLU A 120 -9.87 -30.32 12.99
CA GLU A 120 -10.18 -31.59 12.31
C GLU A 120 -8.95 -32.50 12.05
N GLY A 121 -7.75 -32.10 12.51
CA GLY A 121 -6.50 -32.86 12.33
C GLY A 121 -5.90 -32.76 10.92
N LYS A 122 -6.34 -31.79 10.11
CA LYS A 122 -5.88 -31.59 8.72
C LYS A 122 -4.76 -30.54 8.66
N ASP A 123 -3.74 -30.69 9.50
CA ASP A 123 -2.67 -29.71 9.74
C ASP A 123 -2.00 -29.18 8.47
N LYS A 124 -1.71 -30.06 7.50
CA LYS A 124 -1.05 -29.67 6.24
C LYS A 124 -1.94 -28.75 5.39
N ILE A 125 -3.23 -29.04 5.33
CA ILE A 125 -4.21 -28.24 4.58
C ILE A 125 -4.39 -26.89 5.30
N ALA A 126 -4.53 -26.91 6.63
CA ALA A 126 -4.62 -25.71 7.43
C ALA A 126 -3.41 -24.78 7.22
N LEU A 127 -2.21 -25.34 7.17
CA LEU A 127 -0.98 -24.57 6.95
C LEU A 127 -0.91 -23.96 5.55
N LEU A 128 -1.27 -24.71 4.50
CA LEU A 128 -1.33 -24.18 3.12
C LEU A 128 -2.35 -23.04 3.01
N ARG A 129 -3.55 -23.22 3.59
CA ARG A 129 -4.58 -22.17 3.65
C ARG A 129 -4.10 -20.93 4.39
N LEU A 130 -3.37 -21.12 5.49
CA LEU A 130 -2.79 -20.04 6.27
C LEU A 130 -1.72 -19.27 5.47
N GLN A 131 -0.90 -19.97 4.67
CA GLN A 131 0.04 -19.35 3.75
C GLN A 131 -0.68 -18.49 2.70
N MET A 132 -1.77 -18.99 2.11
CA MET A 132 -2.59 -18.22 1.16
C MET A 132 -3.14 -16.95 1.80
N ALA A 133 -3.69 -17.05 3.00
CA ALA A 133 -4.20 -15.89 3.75
C ALA A 133 -3.10 -14.86 4.05
N TYR A 134 -1.90 -15.32 4.40
CA TYR A 134 -0.78 -14.42 4.65
C TYR A 134 -0.30 -13.71 3.39
N MET A 135 -0.26 -14.43 2.26
CA MET A 135 0.10 -13.84 0.97
C MET A 135 -0.91 -12.78 0.54
N LEU A 136 -2.22 -13.04 0.70
CA LEU A 136 -3.26 -12.04 0.45
C LEU A 136 -3.07 -10.79 1.33
N LEU A 137 -2.85 -10.97 2.63
CA LEU A 137 -2.60 -9.86 3.55
C LEU A 137 -1.38 -9.02 3.14
N TRP A 138 -0.33 -9.66 2.64
CA TRP A 138 0.84 -8.97 2.11
C TRP A 138 0.58 -8.25 0.79
N THR A 139 -0.20 -8.84 -0.11
CA THR A 139 -0.67 -8.15 -1.33
C THR A 139 -1.43 -6.88 -0.98
N ILE A 140 -2.31 -6.93 0.02
CA ILE A 140 -3.05 -5.75 0.52
C ILE A 140 -2.10 -4.70 1.10
N LEU A 141 -1.09 -5.11 1.89
CA LEU A 141 -0.10 -4.19 2.47
C LEU A 141 0.81 -3.55 1.42
N GLU A 142 1.27 -4.32 0.43
CA GLU A 142 2.08 -3.80 -0.68
C GLU A 142 1.26 -2.83 -1.55
N ARG A 143 -0.03 -3.14 -1.77
CA ARG A 143 -0.97 -2.25 -2.45
C ARG A 143 -1.18 -0.95 -1.66
N TYR A 144 -1.45 -1.06 -0.36
CA TYR A 144 -1.57 0.10 0.53
C TYR A 144 -0.31 0.97 0.50
N ALA A 145 0.87 0.37 0.64
CA ALA A 145 2.13 1.09 0.63
C ALA A 145 2.37 1.79 -0.72
N THR A 146 2.00 1.13 -1.81
CA THR A 146 2.10 1.71 -3.16
C THR A 146 1.18 2.90 -3.32
N LEU A 147 -0.08 2.83 -2.90
CA LEU A 147 -1.01 3.95 -3.04
C LEU A 147 -0.71 5.11 -2.06
N ARG A 148 -0.22 4.81 -0.85
CA ARG A 148 0.02 5.83 0.19
C ARG A 148 1.39 6.50 0.10
N TYR A 149 2.41 5.76 -0.31
CA TYR A 149 3.79 6.20 -0.31
C TYR A 149 4.41 5.95 -1.68
N GLN A 150 3.80 6.34 -2.80
CA GLN A 150 4.54 6.33 -4.08
C GLN A 150 5.87 7.07 -3.88
N ILE A 151 6.98 6.58 -4.45
CA ILE A 151 8.30 7.21 -4.29
C ILE A 151 9.00 7.25 -5.64
N SER A 152 9.41 8.46 -6.00
CA SER A 152 10.22 8.75 -7.18
C SER A 152 11.56 8.04 -7.17
N MET A 153 11.96 7.47 -8.30
CA MET A 153 13.24 6.78 -8.48
C MET A 153 14.46 7.71 -8.33
N LYS A 154 14.26 9.04 -8.37
CA LYS A 154 15.34 10.04 -8.19
C LYS A 154 15.99 9.96 -6.80
N LYS A 155 15.21 9.82 -5.72
CA LYS A 155 15.76 9.66 -4.35
C LYS A 155 16.29 8.24 -4.10
N HIS A 156 15.73 7.23 -4.77
CA HIS A 156 16.22 5.85 -4.71
C HIS A 156 17.67 5.69 -5.19
N LYS A 157 18.18 6.57 -6.07
CA LYS A 157 19.59 6.51 -6.51
C LYS A 157 20.60 6.65 -5.37
N LYS A 158 20.23 7.28 -4.24
CA LYS A 158 21.10 7.44 -3.05
C LYS A 158 21.10 6.21 -2.13
N ASP A 159 20.05 5.39 -2.15
CA ASP A 159 19.96 4.15 -1.36
C ASP A 159 19.77 2.95 -2.30
N ARG A 160 20.88 2.52 -2.93
CA ARG A 160 20.93 1.35 -3.82
C ARG A 160 20.81 0.01 -3.08
N THR A 161 20.68 0.02 -1.75
CA THR A 161 20.75 -1.21 -0.94
C THR A 161 19.40 -1.91 -0.79
N ARG A 162 18.29 -1.28 -1.18
CA ARG A 162 16.93 -1.80 -0.97
C ARG A 162 16.14 -1.86 -2.26
N SER A 163 15.34 -2.92 -2.42
CA SER A 163 14.37 -2.98 -3.51
C SER A 163 13.30 -1.88 -3.34
N PRO A 164 12.74 -1.34 -4.44
CA PRO A 164 11.68 -0.33 -4.37
C PRO A 164 10.49 -0.75 -3.50
N VAL A 165 10.13 -2.03 -3.53
CA VAL A 165 9.06 -2.61 -2.69
C VAL A 165 9.41 -2.51 -1.20
N MET A 166 10.62 -2.92 -0.81
CA MET A 166 11.03 -2.89 0.61
C MET A 166 11.06 -1.47 1.17
N TYR A 167 11.47 -0.49 0.36
CA TYR A 167 11.48 0.89 0.79
C TYR A 167 10.06 1.41 1.11
N LYS A 168 9.07 1.13 0.26
CA LYS A 168 7.65 1.46 0.53
C LYS A 168 7.12 0.76 1.78
N ILE A 169 7.46 -0.52 1.98
CA ILE A 169 7.09 -1.26 3.19
C ILE A 169 7.72 -0.63 4.45
N HIS A 170 8.95 -0.13 4.38
CA HIS A 170 9.57 0.57 5.50
C HIS A 170 8.87 1.89 5.87
N LYS A 171 8.24 2.57 4.90
CA LYS A 171 7.44 3.76 5.19
C LYS A 171 6.23 3.48 6.06
N ILE A 172 5.65 2.28 5.98
CA ILE A 172 4.61 1.85 6.92
C ILE A 172 5.12 1.91 8.37
N ALA A 173 6.38 1.56 8.62
CA ALA A 173 6.93 1.59 9.98
C ALA A 173 7.15 3.02 10.53
N GLU A 174 7.10 4.04 9.68
CA GLU A 174 7.16 5.45 10.06
C GLU A 174 5.77 6.02 10.39
N ASP A 175 4.69 5.31 10.05
CA ASP A 175 3.31 5.69 10.36
C ASP A 175 3.04 5.61 11.89
N PRO A 176 2.63 6.72 12.54
CA PRO A 176 2.27 6.74 13.96
C PRO A 176 1.15 5.73 14.31
N ALA A 177 0.18 5.53 13.42
CA ALA A 177 -0.87 4.55 13.59
C ALA A 177 -0.30 3.13 13.57
N PHE A 178 0.69 2.84 12.71
CA PHE A 178 1.35 1.53 12.72
C PHE A 178 2.09 1.30 14.05
N ALA A 179 2.93 2.24 14.47
CA ALA A 179 3.69 2.15 15.72
C ALA A 179 2.79 1.95 16.95
N LYS A 180 1.71 2.73 17.04
CA LYS A 180 0.70 2.60 18.10
C LYS A 180 0.04 1.23 18.11
N ASN A 181 -0.35 0.71 16.95
CA ASN A 181 -1.07 -0.56 16.86
C ASN A 181 -0.15 -1.78 17.02
N ILE A 182 1.13 -1.68 16.67
CA ILE A 182 2.14 -2.69 16.99
C ILE A 182 2.22 -2.90 18.51
N LYS A 183 2.43 -1.83 19.30
CA LYS A 183 2.43 -1.91 20.78
C LYS A 183 1.14 -2.47 21.35
N LYS A 184 0.01 -2.13 20.73
CA LYS A 184 -1.30 -2.59 21.17
C LYS A 184 -1.51 -4.09 20.95
N TYR A 185 -1.15 -4.61 19.79
CA TYR A 185 -1.54 -5.95 19.35
C TYR A 185 -0.43 -7.01 19.51
N VAL A 186 0.84 -6.63 19.46
CA VAL A 186 1.97 -7.54 19.66
C VAL A 186 2.23 -7.70 21.16
N LYS A 187 1.98 -8.89 21.71
CA LYS A 187 2.10 -9.17 23.15
C LYS A 187 3.38 -9.88 23.56
N ARG A 188 4.09 -10.47 22.60
CA ARG A 188 5.30 -11.25 22.85
C ARG A 188 6.30 -11.03 21.72
N SER A 189 7.57 -10.92 22.08
CA SER A 189 8.64 -10.92 21.09
C SER A 189 8.81 -12.32 20.51
N ARG A 190 9.10 -12.38 19.21
CA ARG A 190 9.34 -13.61 18.44
C ARG A 190 10.47 -13.35 17.48
N SER A 191 11.12 -14.41 17.00
CA SER A 191 12.24 -14.23 16.10
C SER A 191 12.33 -15.31 15.05
N ILE A 192 12.82 -14.90 13.89
CA ILE A 192 13.06 -15.75 12.76
C ILE A 192 14.55 -15.69 12.43
N VAL A 193 15.14 -16.87 12.22
CA VAL A 193 16.52 -17.03 11.81
C VAL A 193 16.57 -17.60 10.41
N LYS A 194 17.41 -17.00 9.57
CA LYS A 194 17.69 -17.47 8.21
C LYS A 194 18.63 -18.69 8.26
N ALA A 195 18.48 -19.60 7.32
CA ALA A 195 19.27 -20.85 7.34
C ALA A 195 20.65 -20.65 6.70
N ASP A 196 20.69 -19.78 5.69
CA ASP A 196 21.85 -19.23 5.01
C ASP A 196 22.61 -18.20 5.85
N GLU A 197 21.95 -17.59 6.85
CA GLU A 197 22.56 -16.63 7.77
C GLU A 197 22.11 -16.91 9.22
N PRO A 198 22.64 -17.95 9.89
CA PRO A 198 22.19 -18.36 11.23
C PRO A 198 22.43 -17.29 12.31
N GLU A 199 23.35 -16.36 12.07
CA GLU A 199 23.64 -15.21 12.95
C GLU A 199 22.67 -14.03 12.72
N SER A 200 21.93 -14.04 11.60
CA SER A 200 21.01 -12.98 11.19
C SER A 200 19.61 -13.26 11.71
N LYS A 201 19.28 -12.63 12.85
CA LYS A 201 17.99 -12.76 13.54
C LYS A 201 17.07 -11.57 13.23
N LYS A 202 15.89 -11.83 12.69
CA LYS A 202 14.81 -10.84 12.58
C LYS A 202 13.87 -10.99 13.76
N THR A 203 13.62 -9.91 14.49
CA THR A 203 12.89 -9.94 15.76
C THR A 203 11.62 -9.10 15.66
N LEU A 204 10.51 -9.66 16.10
CA LEU A 204 9.27 -8.94 16.35
C LEU A 204 9.41 -8.19 17.68
N ASP A 205 9.37 -6.87 17.63
CA ASP A 205 9.63 -6.00 18.77
C ASP A 205 8.54 -4.91 18.85
N PRO A 206 7.65 -4.97 19.86
CA PRO A 206 6.56 -4.00 19.96
C PRO A 206 7.04 -2.55 20.12
N GLU A 207 8.27 -2.35 20.61
CA GLU A 207 8.84 -1.01 20.80
C GLU A 207 9.62 -0.51 19.58
N ASP A 208 9.88 -1.39 18.59
CA ASP A 208 10.61 -1.06 17.37
C ASP A 208 9.78 -1.45 16.13
N PRO A 209 8.99 -0.50 15.58
CA PRO A 209 8.16 -0.73 14.40
C PRO A 209 8.96 -1.19 13.17
N LYS A 210 10.20 -0.71 13.01
CA LYS A 210 11.07 -1.08 11.88
C LYS A 210 11.52 -2.53 11.99
N LYS A 211 11.89 -3.00 13.17
CA LYS A 211 12.15 -4.44 13.41
C LYS A 211 10.90 -5.28 13.20
N SER A 212 9.75 -4.81 13.68
CA SER A 212 8.49 -5.53 13.55
C SER A 212 8.04 -5.74 12.10
N ILE A 213 8.05 -4.69 11.25
CA ILE A 213 7.69 -4.86 9.83
C ILE A 213 8.67 -5.80 9.11
N ASN A 214 9.96 -5.73 9.46
CA ASN A 214 10.99 -6.63 8.94
C ASN A 214 10.77 -8.09 9.35
N TYR A 215 10.33 -8.33 10.59
CA TYR A 215 9.97 -9.67 11.05
C TYR A 215 8.82 -10.25 10.23
N TYR A 216 7.75 -9.49 10.04
CA TYR A 216 6.61 -9.95 9.25
C TYR A 216 7.04 -10.22 7.80
N TYR A 217 7.86 -9.35 7.21
CA TYR A 217 8.35 -9.55 5.85
C TYR A 217 9.25 -10.79 5.75
N ALA A 218 10.09 -11.04 6.76
CA ALA A 218 10.90 -12.24 6.84
C ALA A 218 10.03 -13.51 6.95
N MET A 219 8.91 -13.46 7.68
CA MET A 219 7.94 -14.55 7.73
C MET A 219 7.39 -14.84 6.33
N ARG A 220 7.06 -13.81 5.54
CA ARG A 220 6.56 -13.96 4.17
C ARG A 220 7.57 -14.70 3.29
N SER A 221 8.82 -14.25 3.30
CA SER A 221 9.90 -14.88 2.53
C SER A 221 10.14 -16.34 2.97
N ASN A 222 10.04 -16.62 4.27
CA ASN A 222 10.26 -17.98 4.77
C ASN A 222 9.15 -18.96 4.37
N ILE A 223 7.88 -18.52 4.31
CA ILE A 223 6.78 -19.40 3.91
C ILE A 223 6.77 -19.71 2.41
N THR A 224 7.29 -18.81 1.56
CA THR A 224 7.33 -19.02 0.10
C THR A 224 8.50 -19.91 -0.35
N HIS A 225 9.58 -19.99 0.43
CA HIS A 225 10.82 -20.66 0.02
C HIS A 225 11.16 -21.96 0.77
N ARG A 226 10.31 -22.49 1.66
CA ARG A 226 10.65 -23.68 2.47
C ARG A 226 9.59 -24.79 2.52
N GLY A 227 10.02 -26.01 2.18
CA GLY A 227 9.31 -27.27 2.48
C GLY A 227 9.45 -27.78 3.93
N LYS A 228 9.95 -26.95 4.87
CA LYS A 228 10.14 -27.29 6.30
C LYS A 228 9.00 -26.78 7.19
N ALA A 229 7.77 -26.86 6.69
CA ALA A 229 6.58 -26.38 7.37
C ALA A 229 6.17 -27.39 8.49
N HIS A 230 7.01 -27.51 9.53
CA HIS A 230 6.66 -28.21 10.77
C HIS A 230 5.79 -27.29 11.65
N TYR A 231 4.99 -27.91 12.52
CA TYR A 231 4.02 -27.36 13.48
C TYR A 231 4.36 -25.99 14.12
N ILE A 232 5.65 -25.72 14.37
CA ILE A 232 6.16 -24.44 14.90
C ILE A 232 5.77 -23.25 14.00
N TYR A 233 5.71 -23.44 12.69
CA TYR A 233 5.33 -22.38 11.75
C TYR A 233 3.83 -22.07 11.75
N TYR A 234 2.96 -23.05 12.04
CA TYR A 234 1.51 -22.80 12.04
C TYR A 234 1.12 -21.75 13.09
N ARG A 235 1.53 -21.96 14.35
CA ARG A 235 1.16 -21.07 15.45
C ARG A 235 1.71 -19.66 15.27
N ASP A 236 2.98 -19.53 14.89
CA ASP A 236 3.60 -18.23 14.72
C ASP A 236 3.11 -17.50 13.48
N LEU A 237 2.79 -18.21 12.40
CA LEU A 237 2.14 -17.64 11.22
C LEU A 237 0.72 -17.16 11.55
N LEU A 238 -0.07 -17.97 12.27
CA LEU A 238 -1.45 -17.63 12.65
C LEU A 238 -1.48 -16.39 13.54
N LEU A 239 -0.60 -16.32 14.54
CA LEU A 239 -0.45 -15.14 15.37
C LEU A 239 -0.01 -13.92 14.56
N SER A 240 0.94 -14.10 13.64
CA SER A 240 1.42 -13.02 12.79
C SER A 240 0.32 -12.48 11.87
N ILE A 241 -0.53 -13.34 11.31
CA ILE A 241 -1.71 -12.92 10.54
C ILE A 241 -2.69 -12.17 11.43
N LYS A 242 -3.06 -12.71 12.60
CA LYS A 242 -4.03 -12.09 13.52
C LYS A 242 -3.57 -10.71 13.99
N GLU A 243 -2.29 -10.55 14.30
CA GLU A 243 -1.69 -9.28 14.70
C GLU A 243 -1.63 -8.32 13.52
N LEU A 244 -1.01 -8.73 12.40
CA LEU A 244 -0.81 -7.88 11.23
C LEU A 244 -2.14 -7.45 10.61
N TYR A 245 -3.13 -8.32 10.52
CA TYR A 245 -4.49 -7.97 10.08
C TYR A 245 -5.08 -6.80 10.88
N LYS A 246 -5.04 -6.88 12.21
CA LYS A 246 -5.59 -5.84 13.09
C LYS A 246 -4.86 -4.51 12.90
N ILE A 247 -3.55 -4.56 12.69
CA ILE A 247 -2.71 -3.40 12.43
C ILE A 247 -3.04 -2.81 11.05
N SER A 248 -3.02 -3.62 9.99
CA SER A 248 -3.33 -3.24 8.60
C SER A 248 -4.71 -2.59 8.50
N LYS A 249 -5.74 -3.22 9.07
CA LYS A 249 -7.10 -2.68 9.09
C LYS A 249 -7.19 -1.33 9.80
N LYS A 250 -6.33 -1.08 10.80
CA LYS A 250 -6.29 0.22 11.47
C LYS A 250 -5.54 1.29 10.70
N ILE A 251 -4.38 0.99 10.13
CA ILE A 251 -3.62 1.99 9.35
C ILE A 251 -4.39 2.39 8.09
N ILE A 252 -5.03 1.44 7.39
CA ILE A 252 -5.89 1.74 6.23
C ILE A 252 -7.05 2.66 6.65
N ARG A 253 -7.74 2.33 7.75
CA ARG A 253 -8.86 3.14 8.24
C ARG A 253 -8.43 4.54 8.69
N VAL A 254 -7.25 4.69 9.29
CA VAL A 254 -6.73 6.00 9.68
C VAL A 254 -6.38 6.82 8.44
N ALA A 255 -5.66 6.24 7.48
CA ALA A 255 -5.33 6.91 6.22
C ALA A 255 -6.58 7.41 5.48
N PHE A 256 -7.64 6.59 5.39
CA PHE A 256 -8.89 7.02 4.77
C PHE A 256 -9.63 8.12 5.53
N LYS A 257 -9.44 8.26 6.85
CA LYS A 257 -10.00 9.36 7.62
C LYS A 257 -9.24 10.67 7.41
N GLU A 258 -7.91 10.59 7.31
CA GLU A 258 -7.06 11.75 7.05
C GLU A 258 -7.32 12.35 5.66
N SER A 259 -7.70 11.53 4.68
CA SER A 259 -8.08 12.03 3.34
C SER A 259 -9.50 12.64 3.25
N ASN A 260 -10.17 12.89 4.37
CA ASN A 260 -11.47 13.60 4.44
C ASN A 260 -11.38 14.96 5.13
N THR A 261 -10.18 15.32 5.60
CA THR A 261 -9.83 16.62 6.17
C THR A 261 -8.98 17.37 5.18
#